data_AF-A2DJ00-F1
#
_entry.id   AF-A2DJ00-F1
#
_cell.length_a   1.000
_cell.length_b   1.000
_cell.length_c   1.000
_cell.angle_alpha   90.00
_cell.angle_beta   90.00
_cell.angle_gamma   90.00
#
_symmetry.space_group_name_H-M   'P 1'
#
loop_
_entity.id
_entity.type
_entity.pdbx_description
1 polymer ?
#
loop_
_entity_poly.entity_id
_entity_poly.type
_entity_poly.pdbx_seq_one_letter_code
_entity_poly.pdbx_strand_id
1 'polypeptide(L)'
;MTITPIDNFDKAVGSNCSSKKNSPKKAPKSDQNFPWTYYIINSPRCEKALETFRKSGTLPSVLERPQVAQYIKRMQVSSMLMGNYQEAEQYKNDSERFIKICKDSLNEDNATFQKHKLKHEILELHAQIQKINEKFDQDINALLEEKKKMQEQLDSKYTEKLDKFVQKWEDESTLRAFSRQSVRLTELRSQEKSLIFEKDYYRAAQFKRDADLLEIQETKKAQKKAEAAMASEREEIELDYDKQQQQLNNIIMRKSKRVERLREDAIHPIVARINKLVMDRDKGYFPQPLDASFDTETMFQRTPMAISTPRTRQKLVQFKTTKNAQKLQLNGFRPIPMDGKVKLVIPKLAQSR
;
A
#
# COMPACT_ATOMS: atom_id res chain seq x y z
N MET A 1 -11.03 -11.26 9.36
CA MET A 1 -9.60 -10.95 9.60
C MET A 1 -9.55 -9.79 10.57
N THR A 2 -9.25 -10.08 11.83
CA THR A 2 -9.18 -9.10 12.92
C THR A 2 -7.87 -8.34 12.82
N ILE A 3 -7.92 -7.12 12.27
CA ILE A 3 -6.79 -6.19 12.25
C ILE A 3 -6.68 -5.59 13.65
N THR A 4 -5.59 -5.91 14.34
CA THR A 4 -5.27 -5.32 15.65
C THR A 4 -5.02 -3.81 15.49
N PRO A 5 -5.55 -2.96 16.39
CA PRO A 5 -5.30 -1.52 16.35
C PRO A 5 -3.83 -1.25 16.71
N ILE A 6 -3.11 -0.51 15.87
CA ILE A 6 -1.80 0.06 16.22
C ILE A 6 -2.08 1.40 16.89
N ASP A 7 -1.86 1.44 18.20
CA ASP A 7 -2.04 2.62 19.03
C ASP A 7 -1.11 3.78 18.62
N ASN A 8 -1.74 4.95 18.53
CA ASN A 8 -1.25 6.29 18.90
C ASN A 8 0.21 6.64 18.55
N PHE A 9 0.37 7.31 17.41
CA PHE A 9 1.54 8.14 17.12
C PHE A 9 1.14 9.52 16.58
N ASP A 10 0.20 10.20 17.24
CA ASP A 10 -0.11 11.61 16.98
C ASP A 10 0.50 12.51 18.07
N LYS A 11 1.71 13.01 17.77
CA LYS A 11 2.21 14.26 18.34
C LYS A 11 2.61 15.20 17.19
N ALA A 12 1.75 16.18 16.99
CA ALA A 12 2.04 17.57 16.66
C ALA A 12 3.06 17.83 15.53
N VAL A 13 2.55 18.11 14.33
CA VAL A 13 3.16 19.11 13.45
C VAL A 13 2.06 19.95 12.81
N GLY A 14 1.73 21.07 13.46
CA GLY A 14 1.07 22.18 12.77
C GLY A 14 2.05 22.80 11.79
N SER A 15 1.72 22.79 10.50
CA SER A 15 2.48 23.51 9.49
C SER A 15 1.56 24.43 8.70
N ASN A 16 1.53 25.69 9.14
CA ASN A 16 0.95 26.82 8.42
C ASN A 16 1.81 27.10 7.18
N CYS A 17 1.39 26.62 6.01
CA CYS A 17 2.06 26.92 4.75
C CYS A 17 1.42 28.15 4.11
N SER A 18 1.93 29.33 4.46
CA SER A 18 1.59 30.60 3.82
C SER A 18 2.35 30.72 2.49
N SER A 19 1.60 30.72 1.39
CA SER A 19 2.10 30.85 0.02
C SER A 19 2.56 32.29 -0.25
N LYS A 20 3.86 32.58 -0.08
CA LYS A 20 4.51 33.78 -0.63
C LYS A 20 5.11 33.46 -2.01
N LYS A 21 4.57 34.13 -3.04
CA LYS A 21 5.08 34.17 -4.41
C LYS A 21 6.46 34.84 -4.41
N ASN A 22 7.53 34.06 -4.54
CA ASN A 22 8.88 34.58 -4.82
C ASN A 22 9.14 34.56 -6.32
N SER A 23 9.33 35.75 -6.87
CA SER A 23 9.81 36.00 -8.23
C SER A 23 11.25 35.50 -8.42
N PRO A 24 11.62 35.07 -9.64
CA PRO A 24 12.95 34.50 -9.89
C PRO A 24 14.00 35.62 -9.93
N LYS A 25 14.75 35.79 -8.84
CA LYS A 25 16.01 36.56 -8.85
C LYS A 25 17.06 35.77 -9.63
N LYS A 26 17.47 36.31 -10.78
CA LYS A 26 18.61 35.84 -11.57
C LYS A 26 19.85 35.76 -10.68
N ALA A 27 20.39 34.55 -10.52
CA ALA A 27 21.64 34.33 -9.81
C ALA A 27 22.81 34.99 -10.56
N PRO A 28 23.75 35.64 -9.86
CA PRO A 28 24.99 36.10 -10.45
C PRO A 28 25.81 34.90 -10.91
N LYS A 29 26.27 34.91 -12.17
CA LYS A 29 27.24 33.96 -12.70
C LYS A 29 28.58 34.19 -11.99
N SER A 30 28.84 33.46 -10.92
CA SER A 30 30.18 33.36 -10.36
C SER A 30 30.96 32.30 -11.14
N ASP A 31 31.72 32.75 -12.15
CA ASP A 31 32.81 32.00 -12.77
C ASP A 31 33.98 31.84 -11.77
N GLN A 32 33.71 31.20 -10.64
CA GLN A 32 34.75 30.68 -9.77
C GLN A 32 34.92 29.22 -10.12
N ASN A 33 35.70 29.01 -11.17
CA ASN A 33 36.35 27.77 -11.52
C ASN A 33 37.36 27.46 -10.39
N PHE A 34 36.86 27.11 -9.21
CA PHE A 34 37.69 26.61 -8.11
C PHE A 34 38.32 25.31 -8.62
N PRO A 35 39.66 25.24 -8.77
CA PRO A 35 40.34 24.00 -9.12
C PRO A 35 40.27 23.10 -7.90
N TRP A 36 39.15 22.38 -7.75
CA TRP A 36 38.98 21.41 -6.69
C TRP A 36 40.04 20.32 -6.87
N THR A 37 41.04 20.37 -5.99
CA THR A 37 41.74 19.22 -5.42
C THR A 37 42.83 18.53 -6.25
N TYR A 38 43.92 19.24 -6.51
CA TYR A 38 45.25 18.59 -6.53
C TYR A 38 45.81 18.56 -5.11
N TYR A 39 45.15 17.83 -4.20
CA TYR A 39 45.70 17.62 -2.85
C TYR A 39 47.01 16.85 -2.95
N ILE A 40 48.00 17.31 -2.18
CA ILE A 40 49.33 16.71 -2.05
C ILE A 40 49.18 15.22 -1.75
N ILE A 41 49.49 14.40 -2.75
CA ILE A 41 49.14 12.97 -2.77
C ILE A 41 50.09 12.15 -1.87
N ASN A 42 51.02 12.82 -1.17
CA ASN A 42 51.86 12.29 -0.10
C ASN A 42 51.60 13.07 1.20
N SER A 43 50.34 13.37 1.51
CA SER A 43 50.00 14.09 2.73
C SER A 43 50.16 13.16 3.96
N PRO A 44 50.78 13.61 5.06
CA PRO A 44 50.82 12.88 6.35
C PRO A 44 49.44 12.45 6.85
N ARG A 45 48.38 13.10 6.35
CA ARG A 45 46.98 12.75 6.61
C ARG A 45 46.60 11.36 6.09
N CYS A 46 47.04 10.98 4.89
CA CYS A 46 46.76 9.67 4.30
C CYS A 46 47.48 8.55 5.05
N GLU A 47 48.69 8.82 5.51
CA GLU A 47 49.48 7.90 6.33
C GLU A 47 48.82 7.66 7.68
N LYS A 48 48.43 8.72 8.40
CA LYS A 48 47.65 8.60 9.65
C LYS A 48 46.34 7.83 9.43
N ALA A 49 45.60 8.13 8.35
CA ALA A 49 44.36 7.43 8.03
C ALA A 49 44.57 5.94 7.75
N LEU A 50 45.68 5.59 7.07
CA LEU A 50 46.07 4.20 6.84
C LEU A 50 46.47 3.51 8.13
N GLU A 51 47.22 4.17 9.00
CA GLU A 51 47.56 3.63 10.33
C GLU A 51 46.34 3.40 11.20
N THR A 52 45.40 4.36 11.22
CA THR A 52 44.13 4.17 11.94
C THR A 52 43.37 2.99 11.36
N PHE A 53 43.28 2.87 10.04
CA PHE A 53 42.65 1.72 9.40
C PHE A 53 43.33 0.39 9.78
N ARG A 54 44.66 0.34 9.84
CA ARG A 54 45.40 -0.86 10.28
C ARG A 54 45.14 -1.20 11.74
N LYS A 55 45.10 -0.20 12.62
CA LYS A 55 44.97 -0.36 14.09
C LYS A 55 43.54 -0.66 14.53
N SER A 56 42.57 0.15 14.09
CA SER A 56 41.17 0.10 14.53
C SER A 56 40.22 -0.51 13.50
N GLY A 57 40.63 -0.64 12.24
CA GLY A 57 39.73 -1.03 11.15
C GLY A 57 38.72 0.06 10.75
N THR A 58 38.80 1.26 11.33
CA THR A 58 37.86 2.35 11.03
C THR A 58 38.15 2.93 9.65
N LEU A 59 37.11 3.01 8.82
CA LEU A 59 37.21 3.64 7.51
C LEU A 59 37.40 5.16 7.64
N PRO A 60 38.25 5.77 6.79
CA PRO A 60 38.30 7.21 6.66
C PRO A 60 37.00 7.77 6.05
N SER A 61 36.84 9.09 6.14
CA SER A 61 35.66 9.78 5.61
C SER A 61 35.45 9.44 4.13
N VAL A 62 34.19 9.38 3.66
CA VAL A 62 33.83 9.00 2.28
C VAL A 62 34.62 9.81 1.23
N LEU A 63 34.88 11.09 1.51
CA LEU A 63 35.65 11.99 0.65
C LEU A 63 37.16 11.68 0.63
N GLU A 64 37.69 11.07 1.69
CA GLU A 64 39.13 10.76 1.84
C GLU A 64 39.48 9.36 1.33
N ARG A 65 38.50 8.44 1.26
CA ARG A 65 38.69 7.06 0.79
C ARG A 65 39.44 6.97 -0.55
N PRO A 66 39.18 7.83 -1.56
CA PRO A 66 39.94 7.82 -2.83
C PRO A 66 41.41 8.16 -2.65
N GLN A 67 41.71 9.14 -1.80
CA GLN A 67 43.08 9.62 -1.58
C GLN A 67 43.90 8.56 -0.85
N VAL A 68 43.30 7.92 0.17
CA VAL A 68 43.93 6.83 0.93
C VAL A 68 44.18 5.60 0.05
N ALA A 69 43.20 5.21 -0.78
CA ALA A 69 43.38 4.11 -1.74
C ALA A 69 44.53 4.37 -2.73
N GLN A 70 44.61 5.59 -3.29
CA GLN A 70 45.71 5.99 -4.17
C GLN A 70 47.07 5.99 -3.45
N TYR A 71 47.11 6.45 -2.18
CA TYR A 71 48.31 6.45 -1.37
C TYR A 71 48.83 5.02 -1.13
N ILE A 72 47.96 4.08 -0.74
CA ILE A 72 48.34 2.66 -0.55
C ILE A 72 48.96 2.08 -1.83
N LYS A 73 48.32 2.30 -3.00
CA LYS A 73 48.83 1.81 -4.29
C LYS A 73 50.19 2.43 -4.65
N ARG A 74 50.43 3.69 -4.32
CA ARG A 74 51.72 4.35 -4.55
C ARG A 74 52.82 3.76 -3.67
N MET A 75 52.53 3.55 -2.39
CA MET A 75 53.47 2.94 -1.46
C MET A 75 53.81 1.52 -1.89
N GLN A 76 52.81 0.73 -2.30
CA GLN A 76 53.00 -0.59 -2.90
C GLN A 76 54.01 -0.56 -4.05
N VAL A 77 53.80 0.31 -5.06
CA VAL A 77 54.70 0.41 -6.23
C VAL A 77 56.08 0.94 -5.83
N SER A 78 56.16 1.84 -4.85
CA SER A 78 57.44 2.37 -4.36
C SER A 78 58.25 1.27 -3.68
N SER A 79 57.64 0.47 -2.80
CA SER A 79 58.30 -0.67 -2.14
C SER A 79 58.73 -1.73 -3.16
N MET A 80 57.94 -1.99 -4.21
CA MET A 80 58.34 -2.88 -5.32
C MET A 80 59.60 -2.40 -6.04
N LEU A 81 59.70 -1.09 -6.30
CA LEU A 81 60.87 -0.48 -6.96
C LEU A 81 62.14 -0.52 -6.10
N MET A 82 61.97 -0.38 -4.78
CA MET A 82 63.08 -0.40 -3.81
C MET A 82 63.57 -1.82 -3.50
N GLY A 83 62.89 -2.86 -3.98
CA GLY A 83 63.21 -4.26 -3.68
C GLY A 83 62.65 -4.77 -2.34
N ASN A 84 61.84 -3.96 -1.64
CA ASN A 84 61.19 -4.33 -0.38
C ASN A 84 59.89 -5.12 -0.65
N TYR A 85 60.03 -6.39 -1.05
CA TYR A 85 58.88 -7.20 -1.46
C TYR A 85 57.89 -7.49 -0.34
N GLN A 86 58.37 -7.67 0.91
CA GLN A 86 57.50 -7.92 2.07
C GLN A 86 56.57 -6.74 2.36
N GLU A 87 57.09 -5.50 2.32
CA GLU A 87 56.27 -4.29 2.48
C GLU A 87 55.26 -4.12 1.33
N ALA A 88 55.70 -4.41 0.10
CA ALA A 88 54.81 -4.35 -1.07
C ALA A 88 53.64 -5.34 -0.95
N GLU A 89 53.88 -6.53 -0.40
CA GLU A 89 52.84 -7.51 -0.11
C GLU A 89 51.88 -7.01 1.00
N GLN A 90 52.40 -6.40 2.07
CA GLN A 90 51.56 -5.79 3.10
C GLN A 90 50.65 -4.69 2.52
N TYR A 91 51.19 -3.78 1.71
CA TYR A 91 50.38 -2.74 1.05
C TYR A 91 49.38 -3.31 0.04
N LYS A 92 49.70 -4.45 -0.59
CA LYS A 92 48.74 -5.17 -1.45
C LYS A 92 47.57 -5.69 -0.62
N ASN A 93 47.86 -6.39 0.48
CA ASN A 93 46.85 -6.96 1.37
C ASN A 93 45.99 -5.86 2.01
N ASP A 94 46.61 -4.76 2.45
CA ASP A 94 45.91 -3.58 2.95
C ASP A 94 45.02 -2.95 1.89
N SER A 95 45.48 -2.86 0.64
CA SER A 95 44.67 -2.35 -0.47
C SER A 95 43.45 -3.21 -0.74
N GLU A 96 43.60 -4.54 -0.75
CA GLU A 96 42.51 -5.47 -0.99
C GLU A 96 41.50 -5.43 0.16
N ARG A 97 41.99 -5.44 1.41
CA ARG A 97 41.16 -5.30 2.61
C ARG A 97 40.42 -3.96 2.63
N PHE A 98 41.10 -2.86 2.33
CA PHE A 98 40.51 -1.52 2.30
C PHE A 98 39.41 -1.41 1.25
N ILE A 99 39.65 -1.91 0.03
CA ILE A 99 38.64 -1.92 -1.03
C ILE A 99 37.45 -2.77 -0.63
N LYS A 100 37.68 -3.96 -0.05
CA LYS A 100 36.61 -4.84 0.44
C LYS A 100 35.74 -4.14 1.47
N ILE A 101 36.34 -3.59 2.53
CA ILE A 101 35.59 -2.90 3.60
C ILE A 101 34.88 -1.64 3.07
N CYS A 102 35.47 -0.90 2.12
CA CYS A 102 34.79 0.21 1.46
C CYS A 102 33.55 -0.24 0.67
N LYS A 103 33.64 -1.37 -0.05
CA LYS A 103 32.51 -1.96 -0.77
C LYS A 103 31.44 -2.43 0.21
N ASP A 104 31.82 -3.09 1.29
CA ASP A 104 30.90 -3.58 2.31
C ASP A 104 30.15 -2.43 2.99
N SER A 105 30.85 -1.35 3.38
CA SER A 105 30.23 -0.13 3.93
C SER A 105 29.28 0.54 2.92
N LEU A 106 29.65 0.64 1.64
CA LEU A 106 28.77 1.21 0.63
C LEU A 106 27.52 0.34 0.42
N ASN A 107 27.66 -0.97 0.46
CA ASN A 107 26.54 -1.90 0.34
C ASN A 107 25.60 -1.79 1.55
N GLU A 108 26.14 -1.60 2.76
CA GLU A 108 25.35 -1.37 3.98
C GLU A 108 24.60 -0.03 3.92
N ASP A 109 25.25 1.06 3.52
CA ASP A 109 24.62 2.37 3.34
C ASP A 109 23.50 2.30 2.28
N ASN A 110 23.74 1.59 1.17
CA ASN A 110 22.72 1.38 0.15
C ASN A 110 21.56 0.53 0.67
N ALA A 111 21.82 -0.54 1.42
CA ALA A 111 20.78 -1.40 1.98
C ALA A 111 19.91 -0.64 3.00
N THR A 112 20.52 0.18 3.86
CA THR A 112 19.77 1.02 4.81
C THR A 112 18.93 2.07 4.08
N PHE A 113 19.49 2.74 3.07
CA PHE A 113 18.74 3.70 2.24
C PHE A 113 17.53 3.05 1.56
N GLN A 114 17.70 1.87 0.95
CA GLN A 114 16.60 1.16 0.32
C GLN A 114 15.54 0.72 1.34
N LYS A 115 15.94 0.25 2.52
CA LYS A 115 15.01 -0.09 3.60
C LYS A 115 14.19 1.13 4.05
N HIS A 116 14.83 2.29 4.17
CA HIS A 116 14.14 3.55 4.47
C HIS A 116 13.16 3.96 3.37
N LYS A 117 13.56 3.82 2.10
CA LYS A 117 12.70 4.10 0.94
C LYS A 117 11.46 3.20 0.93
N LEU A 118 11.62 1.89 1.11
CA LEU A 118 10.50 0.95 1.20
C LEU A 118 9.57 1.30 2.36
N LYS A 119 10.13 1.65 3.54
CA LYS A 119 9.32 2.07 4.69
C LYS A 119 8.48 3.31 4.38
N HIS A 120 9.06 4.29 3.68
CA HIS A 120 8.35 5.49 3.27
C HIS A 120 7.22 5.17 2.29
N GLU A 121 7.49 4.37 1.25
CA GLU A 121 6.46 3.96 0.28
C GLU A 121 5.30 3.20 0.95
N ILE A 122 5.60 2.32 1.90
CA ILE A 122 4.57 1.63 2.70
C ILE A 122 3.72 2.62 3.49
N LEU A 123 4.31 3.65 4.12
CA LEU A 123 3.57 4.66 4.85
C LEU A 123 2.65 5.49 3.93
N GLU A 124 3.14 5.87 2.74
CA GLU A 124 2.33 6.58 1.75
C GLU A 124 1.12 5.76 1.29
N LEU A 125 1.30 4.45 1.04
CA LEU A 125 0.21 3.57 0.65
C LEU A 125 -0.82 3.39 1.77
N HIS A 126 -0.40 3.35 3.05
CA HIS A 126 -1.35 3.36 4.18
C HIS A 126 -2.15 4.66 4.24
N ALA A 127 -1.50 5.81 4.04
CA ALA A 127 -2.20 7.10 3.98
C ALA A 127 -3.19 7.17 2.80
N GLN A 128 -2.87 6.51 1.67
CA GLN A 128 -3.81 6.38 0.55
C GLN A 128 -5.03 5.52 0.91
N ILE A 129 -4.84 4.38 1.59
CA ILE A 129 -5.94 3.55 2.09
C ILE A 129 -6.84 4.36 3.02
N GLN A 130 -6.26 5.15 3.94
CA GLN A 130 -7.03 5.98 4.86
C GLN A 130 -7.90 7.00 4.11
N LYS A 131 -7.34 7.71 3.12
CA LYS A 131 -8.12 8.66 2.29
C LYS A 131 -9.26 7.97 1.53
N ILE A 132 -9.02 6.76 1.03
CA ILE A 132 -10.04 5.97 0.35
C ILE A 132 -11.15 5.59 1.34
N ASN A 133 -10.79 5.13 2.54
CA ASN A 133 -11.74 4.79 3.59
C ASN A 133 -12.60 6.00 3.98
N GLU A 134 -11.99 7.16 4.26
CA GLU A 134 -12.71 8.39 4.62
C GLU A 134 -13.73 8.79 3.55
N LYS A 135 -13.37 8.68 2.26
CA LYS A 135 -14.29 8.94 1.15
C LYS A 135 -15.48 7.97 1.16
N PHE A 136 -15.22 6.67 1.29
CA PHE A 136 -16.29 5.69 1.30
C PHE A 136 -17.16 5.75 2.57
N ASP A 137 -16.60 6.15 3.71
CA ASP A 137 -17.36 6.39 4.93
C ASP A 137 -18.31 7.59 4.77
N GLN A 138 -17.88 8.65 4.05
CA GLN A 138 -18.77 9.75 3.65
C GLN A 138 -19.91 9.27 2.73
N ASP A 139 -19.60 8.41 1.75
CA ASP A 139 -20.61 7.84 0.84
C ASP A 139 -21.63 6.97 1.62
N ILE A 140 -21.17 6.19 2.59
CA ILE A 140 -22.05 5.38 3.47
C ILE A 140 -22.94 6.30 4.33
N ASN A 141 -22.38 7.36 4.92
CA ASN A 141 -23.16 8.32 5.69
C ASN A 141 -24.22 9.02 4.83
N ALA A 142 -23.89 9.38 3.59
CA ALA A 142 -24.85 9.95 2.65
C ALA A 142 -26.01 8.96 2.35
N LEU A 143 -25.72 7.66 2.22
CA LEU A 143 -26.76 6.64 2.06
C LEU A 143 -27.65 6.49 3.30
N LEU A 144 -27.10 6.64 4.51
CA LEU A 144 -27.87 6.59 5.75
C LEU A 144 -28.82 7.79 5.85
N GLU A 145 -28.35 8.98 5.49
CA GLU A 145 -29.20 10.17 5.41
C GLU A 145 -30.28 10.04 4.33
N GLU A 146 -29.94 9.46 3.17
CA GLU A 146 -30.93 9.15 2.12
C GLU A 146 -32.01 8.18 2.63
N LYS A 147 -31.60 7.12 3.34
CA LYS A 147 -32.53 6.17 3.97
C LYS A 147 -33.47 6.89 4.94
N LYS A 148 -32.92 7.72 5.84
CA LYS A 148 -33.69 8.43 6.85
C LYS A 148 -34.76 9.32 6.21
N LYS A 149 -34.39 10.11 5.19
CA LYS A 149 -35.33 10.95 4.45
C LYS A 149 -36.45 10.14 3.78
N MET A 150 -36.10 9.03 3.14
CA MET A 150 -37.11 8.17 2.52
C MET A 150 -38.03 7.51 3.56
N GLN A 151 -37.50 7.16 4.73
CA GLN A 151 -38.28 6.62 5.83
C GLN A 151 -39.26 7.65 6.38
N GLU A 152 -38.81 8.88 6.64
CA GLU A 152 -39.69 9.98 7.09
C GLU A 152 -40.82 10.25 6.08
N GLN A 153 -40.53 10.20 4.78
CA GLN A 153 -41.56 10.33 3.74
C GLN A 153 -42.55 9.16 3.73
N LEU A 154 -42.08 7.94 3.98
CA LEU A 154 -42.94 6.76 4.07
C LEU A 154 -43.84 6.83 5.30
N ASP A 155 -43.30 7.24 6.44
CA ASP A 155 -44.02 7.40 7.70
C ASP A 155 -45.10 8.48 7.57
N SER A 156 -44.78 9.63 6.94
CA SER A 156 -45.76 10.68 6.65
C SER A 156 -46.92 10.19 5.78
N LYS A 157 -46.64 9.38 4.75
CA LYS A 157 -47.69 8.79 3.91
C LYS A 157 -48.55 7.79 4.67
N TYR A 158 -47.93 7.03 5.58
CA TYR A 158 -48.63 6.09 6.43
C TYR A 158 -49.58 6.79 7.40
N THR A 159 -49.11 7.86 8.07
CA THR A 159 -49.97 8.67 8.95
C THR A 159 -51.12 9.31 8.18
N GLU A 160 -50.88 9.86 6.99
CA GLU A 160 -51.95 10.40 6.14
C GLU A 160 -52.99 9.34 5.73
N LYS A 161 -52.56 8.10 5.48
CA LYS A 161 -53.46 6.97 5.19
C LYS A 161 -54.30 6.59 6.42
N LEU A 162 -53.67 6.55 7.60
CA LEU A 162 -54.39 6.29 8.85
C LEU A 162 -55.40 7.39 9.17
N ASP A 163 -55.05 8.66 8.97
CA ASP A 163 -55.98 9.77 9.20
C ASP A 163 -57.20 9.68 8.28
N LYS A 164 -56.97 9.37 6.99
CA LYS A 164 -58.07 9.14 6.03
C LYS A 164 -58.91 7.92 6.39
N PHE A 165 -58.29 6.87 6.90
CA PHE A 165 -58.98 5.69 7.39
C PHE A 165 -59.89 6.04 8.58
N VAL A 166 -59.38 6.79 9.56
CA VAL A 166 -60.18 7.24 10.72
C VAL A 166 -61.35 8.11 10.25
N GLN A 167 -61.10 9.12 9.42
CA GLN A 167 -62.16 9.99 8.88
C GLN A 167 -63.25 9.18 8.16
N LYS A 168 -62.85 8.22 7.30
CA LYS A 168 -63.78 7.34 6.57
C LYS A 168 -64.69 6.54 7.51
N TRP A 169 -64.18 6.08 8.64
CA TRP A 169 -64.92 5.26 9.59
C TRP A 169 -65.67 6.08 10.66
N GLU A 170 -65.31 7.36 10.84
CA GLU A 170 -66.12 8.35 11.56
C GLU A 170 -67.33 8.81 10.74
N ASP A 171 -67.23 8.79 9.40
CA ASP A 171 -68.32 9.16 8.51
C ASP A 171 -69.53 8.20 8.60
N GLU A 172 -70.70 8.75 8.94
CA GLU A 172 -71.95 8.00 9.04
C GLU A 172 -72.31 7.30 7.71
N SER A 173 -71.90 7.87 6.57
CA SER A 173 -72.17 7.32 5.24
C SER A 173 -71.60 5.90 5.05
N THR A 174 -70.40 5.65 5.60
CA THR A 174 -69.75 4.33 5.57
C THR A 174 -70.50 3.35 6.48
N LEU A 175 -70.94 3.81 7.65
CA LEU A 175 -71.68 3.00 8.63
C LEU A 175 -73.10 2.64 8.14
N ARG A 176 -73.72 3.49 7.31
CA ARG A 176 -75.03 3.21 6.70
C ARG A 176 -75.07 1.92 5.88
N ALA A 177 -73.95 1.52 5.28
CA ALA A 177 -73.87 0.24 4.55
C ALA A 177 -74.10 -0.97 5.46
N PHE A 178 -73.82 -0.84 6.77
CA PHE A 178 -73.96 -1.91 7.76
C PHE A 178 -75.27 -1.81 8.56
N SER A 179 -75.92 -0.65 8.61
CA SER A 179 -77.14 -0.41 9.40
C SER A 179 -78.45 -0.86 8.72
N ARG A 180 -78.37 -1.51 7.55
CA ARG A 180 -79.56 -1.98 6.82
C ARG A 180 -80.30 -3.06 7.62
N GLN A 181 -81.51 -2.74 8.04
CA GLN A 181 -82.43 -3.66 8.73
C GLN A 181 -82.76 -4.87 7.84
N SER A 182 -82.99 -6.03 8.45
CA SER A 182 -83.47 -7.18 7.70
C SER A 182 -84.90 -6.97 7.20
N VAL A 183 -85.24 -7.70 6.13
CA VAL A 183 -86.61 -7.74 5.61
C VAL A 183 -87.58 -8.20 6.70
N ARG A 184 -87.17 -9.17 7.54
CA ARG A 184 -87.99 -9.70 8.61
C ARG A 184 -88.31 -8.65 9.69
N LEU A 185 -87.33 -7.85 10.09
CA LEU A 185 -87.56 -6.76 11.04
C LEU A 185 -88.50 -5.71 10.44
N THR A 186 -88.33 -5.39 9.16
CA THR A 186 -89.19 -4.45 8.44
C THR A 186 -90.64 -4.95 8.36
N GLU A 187 -90.84 -6.25 8.09
CA GLU A 187 -92.14 -6.92 8.10
C GLU A 187 -92.82 -6.85 9.47
N LEU A 188 -92.10 -7.20 10.55
CA LEU A 188 -92.65 -7.16 11.92
C LEU A 188 -93.10 -5.74 12.30
N ARG A 189 -92.30 -4.72 11.96
CA ARG A 189 -92.66 -3.31 12.15
C ARG A 189 -93.83 -2.87 11.28
N SER A 190 -93.97 -3.41 10.07
CA SER A 190 -95.13 -3.16 9.20
C SER A 190 -96.41 -3.78 9.76
N GLN A 191 -96.33 -5.02 10.27
CA GLN A 191 -97.45 -5.73 10.90
C GLN A 191 -97.87 -5.04 12.21
N GLU A 192 -96.91 -4.64 13.04
CA GLU A 192 -97.14 -3.82 14.24
C GLU A 192 -97.96 -2.57 13.87
N LYS A 193 -97.53 -1.80 12.86
CA LYS A 193 -98.25 -0.59 12.41
C LYS A 193 -99.66 -0.89 11.92
N SER A 194 -99.84 -1.94 11.12
CA SER A 194 -101.18 -2.33 10.63
C SER A 194 -102.14 -2.62 11.78
N LEU A 195 -101.71 -3.41 12.77
CA LEU A 195 -102.52 -3.77 13.93
C LEU A 195 -102.87 -2.55 14.81
N ILE A 196 -101.98 -1.56 14.90
CA ILE A 196 -102.27 -0.29 15.57
C ILE A 196 -103.39 0.47 14.87
N PHE A 197 -103.39 0.53 13.53
CA PHE A 197 -104.47 1.16 12.75
C PHE A 197 -105.79 0.41 12.92
N GLU A 198 -105.75 -0.91 13.04
CA GLU A 198 -106.90 -1.78 13.30
C GLU A 198 -107.38 -1.74 14.77
N LYS A 199 -106.63 -1.07 15.67
CA LYS A 199 -106.88 -0.96 17.12
C LYS A 199 -106.76 -2.28 17.90
N ASP A 200 -106.07 -3.29 17.38
CA ASP A 200 -105.73 -4.53 18.13
C ASP A 200 -104.41 -4.35 18.89
N TYR A 201 -104.48 -3.65 20.01
CA TYR A 201 -103.29 -3.28 20.79
C TYR A 201 -102.60 -4.47 21.45
N TYR A 202 -103.34 -5.56 21.75
CA TYR A 202 -102.77 -6.72 22.42
C TYR A 202 -101.79 -7.45 21.50
N ARG A 203 -102.20 -7.72 20.26
CA ARG A 203 -101.32 -8.36 19.26
C ARG A 203 -100.19 -7.43 18.84
N ALA A 204 -100.47 -6.14 18.65
CA ALA A 204 -99.43 -5.16 18.34
C ALA A 204 -98.31 -5.16 19.40
N ALA A 205 -98.65 -5.29 20.69
CA ALA A 205 -97.66 -5.38 21.77
C ALA A 205 -96.78 -6.64 21.69
N GLN A 206 -97.28 -7.76 21.16
CA GLN A 206 -96.48 -8.97 20.93
C GLN A 206 -95.49 -8.74 19.79
N PHE A 207 -95.97 -8.26 18.64
CA PHE A 207 -95.11 -7.93 17.49
C PHE A 207 -94.04 -6.91 17.83
N LYS A 208 -94.37 -5.92 18.67
CA LYS A 208 -93.38 -4.95 19.18
C LYS A 208 -92.26 -5.62 19.96
N ARG A 209 -92.58 -6.50 20.93
CA ARG A 209 -91.57 -7.21 21.72
C ARG A 209 -90.65 -8.04 20.83
N ASP A 210 -91.23 -8.75 19.86
CA ASP A 210 -90.47 -9.59 18.94
C ASP A 210 -89.57 -8.74 18.02
N ALA A 211 -90.09 -7.62 17.51
CA ALA A 211 -89.32 -6.66 16.71
C ALA A 211 -88.17 -6.04 17.52
N ASP A 212 -88.43 -5.61 18.75
CA ASP A 212 -87.42 -5.00 19.64
C ASP A 212 -86.30 -6.00 19.96
N LEU A 213 -86.64 -7.27 20.23
CA LEU A 213 -85.65 -8.33 20.45
C LEU A 213 -84.79 -8.60 19.20
N LEU A 214 -85.42 -8.64 18.02
CA LEU A 214 -84.72 -8.86 16.75
C LEU A 214 -83.82 -7.67 16.39
N GLU A 215 -84.29 -6.44 16.62
CA GLU A 215 -83.51 -5.20 16.40
C GLU A 215 -82.23 -5.19 17.25
N ILE A 216 -82.31 -5.58 18.52
CA ILE A 216 -81.12 -5.71 19.39
C ILE A 216 -80.12 -6.73 18.83
N GLN A 217 -80.61 -7.87 18.33
CA GLN A 217 -79.75 -8.91 17.76
C GLN A 217 -79.10 -8.47 16.44
N GLU A 218 -79.88 -7.87 15.55
CA GLU A 218 -79.40 -7.35 14.27
C GLU A 218 -78.39 -6.22 14.47
N THR A 219 -78.64 -5.31 15.41
CA THR A 219 -77.70 -4.21 15.74
C THR A 219 -76.35 -4.76 16.22
N LYS A 220 -76.35 -5.74 17.12
CA LYS A 220 -75.11 -6.40 17.58
C LYS A 220 -74.37 -7.10 16.44
N LYS A 221 -75.11 -7.76 15.53
CA LYS A 221 -74.53 -8.45 14.38
C LYS A 221 -73.96 -7.46 13.36
N ALA A 222 -74.66 -6.36 13.10
CA ALA A 222 -74.22 -5.28 12.23
C ALA A 222 -72.95 -4.62 12.77
N GLN A 223 -72.91 -4.33 14.08
CA GLN A 223 -71.74 -3.78 14.75
C GLN A 223 -70.52 -4.71 14.59
N LYS A 224 -70.65 -6.00 14.91
CA LYS A 224 -69.56 -6.97 14.73
C LYS A 224 -69.07 -7.05 13.28
N LYS A 225 -69.98 -6.94 12.30
CA LYS A 225 -69.62 -6.95 10.89
C LYS A 225 -68.85 -5.69 10.48
N ALA A 226 -69.25 -4.53 10.99
CA ALA A 226 -68.54 -3.27 10.78
C ALA A 226 -67.15 -3.31 11.42
N GLU A 227 -67.04 -3.79 12.67
CA GLU A 227 -65.77 -3.97 13.38
C GLU A 227 -64.82 -4.91 12.62
N ALA A 228 -65.33 -6.04 12.11
CA ALA A 228 -64.53 -6.98 11.32
C ALA A 228 -64.04 -6.37 9.99
N ALA A 229 -64.89 -5.61 9.30
CA ALA A 229 -64.51 -4.93 8.06
C ALA A 229 -63.47 -3.82 8.32
N MET A 230 -63.65 -3.04 9.39
CA MET A 230 -62.70 -2.02 9.84
C MET A 230 -61.34 -2.62 10.19
N ALA A 231 -61.33 -3.74 10.94
CA ALA A 231 -60.11 -4.44 11.29
C ALA A 231 -59.37 -4.97 10.05
N SER A 232 -60.09 -5.55 9.09
CA SER A 232 -59.52 -6.06 7.85
C SER A 232 -58.90 -4.95 6.99
N GLU A 233 -59.56 -3.79 6.87
CA GLU A 233 -59.01 -2.66 6.10
C GLU A 233 -57.77 -2.06 6.79
N ARG A 234 -57.78 -2.00 8.13
CA ARG A 234 -56.60 -1.57 8.88
C ARG A 234 -55.41 -2.52 8.68
N GLU A 235 -55.65 -3.83 8.75
CA GLU A 235 -54.61 -4.85 8.51
C GLU A 235 -54.00 -4.71 7.11
N GLU A 236 -54.82 -4.39 6.10
CA GLU A 236 -54.32 -4.14 4.74
C GLU A 236 -53.38 -2.92 4.66
N ILE A 237 -53.70 -1.83 5.38
CA ILE A 237 -52.85 -0.63 5.45
C ILE A 237 -51.51 -0.95 6.13
N GLU A 238 -51.54 -1.71 7.23
CA GLU A 238 -50.34 -2.13 7.97
C GLU A 238 -49.45 -3.04 7.09
N LEU A 239 -50.06 -4.01 6.38
CA LEU A 239 -49.33 -4.91 5.48
C LEU A 239 -48.67 -4.18 4.31
N ASP A 240 -49.36 -3.21 3.70
CA ASP A 240 -48.78 -2.39 2.62
C ASP A 240 -47.60 -1.54 3.12
N TYR A 241 -47.72 -0.95 4.31
CA TYR A 241 -46.62 -0.20 4.94
C TYR A 241 -45.40 -1.08 5.20
N ASP A 242 -45.60 -2.26 5.80
CA ASP A 242 -44.52 -3.22 6.08
C ASP A 242 -43.82 -3.66 4.78
N LYS A 243 -44.60 -3.92 3.72
CA LYS A 243 -44.06 -4.25 2.41
C LYS A 243 -43.19 -3.13 1.84
N GLN A 244 -43.65 -1.88 1.93
CA GLN A 244 -42.88 -0.72 1.47
C GLN A 244 -41.60 -0.52 2.30
N GLN A 245 -41.67 -0.72 3.61
CA GLN A 245 -40.52 -0.66 4.51
C GLN A 245 -39.47 -1.72 4.16
N GLN A 246 -39.91 -2.96 3.88
CA GLN A 246 -39.02 -4.03 3.41
C GLN A 246 -38.38 -3.69 2.06
N GLN A 247 -39.13 -3.13 1.12
CA GLN A 247 -38.60 -2.71 -0.18
C GLN A 247 -37.54 -1.61 -0.03
N LEU A 248 -37.80 -0.60 0.80
CA LEU A 248 -36.84 0.46 1.11
C LEU A 248 -35.55 -0.12 1.70
N ASN A 249 -35.67 -0.99 2.71
CA ASN A 249 -34.52 -1.66 3.33
C ASN A 249 -33.72 -2.48 2.30
N ASN A 250 -34.38 -3.20 1.41
CA ASN A 250 -33.73 -3.97 0.35
C ASN A 250 -32.96 -3.09 -0.64
N ILE A 251 -33.52 -1.94 -1.02
CA ILE A 251 -32.86 -0.96 -1.91
C ILE A 251 -31.60 -0.42 -1.23
N ILE A 252 -31.70 0.03 0.01
CA ILE A 252 -30.56 0.58 0.76
C ILE A 252 -29.49 -0.48 0.98
N MET A 253 -29.86 -1.70 1.37
CA MET A 253 -28.91 -2.81 1.53
C MET A 253 -28.15 -3.08 0.23
N ARG A 254 -28.82 -3.10 -0.93
CA ARG A 254 -28.16 -3.31 -2.23
C ARG A 254 -27.19 -2.18 -2.56
N LYS A 255 -27.57 -0.91 -2.30
CA LYS A 255 -26.70 0.25 -2.49
C LYS A 255 -25.46 0.17 -1.58
N SER A 256 -25.65 -0.10 -0.29
CA SER A 256 -24.56 -0.26 0.69
C SER A 256 -23.59 -1.37 0.28
N LYS A 257 -24.08 -2.58 -0.05
CA LYS A 257 -23.24 -3.68 -0.56
C LYS A 257 -22.49 -3.36 -1.85
N ARG A 258 -22.99 -2.43 -2.67
CA ARG A 258 -22.29 -1.98 -3.87
C ARG A 258 -21.15 -1.03 -3.50
N VAL A 259 -21.39 -0.10 -2.58
CA VAL A 259 -20.35 0.82 -2.07
C VAL A 259 -19.23 0.05 -1.39
N GLU A 260 -19.56 -0.95 -0.57
CA GLU A 260 -18.57 -1.81 0.09
C GLU A 260 -17.71 -2.57 -0.92
N ARG A 261 -18.31 -3.16 -1.96
CA ARG A 261 -17.54 -3.83 -3.02
C ARG A 261 -16.60 -2.87 -3.74
N LEU A 262 -17.06 -1.66 -4.07
CA LEU A 262 -16.20 -0.65 -4.70
C LEU A 262 -15.05 -0.22 -3.77
N ARG A 263 -15.28 -0.17 -2.46
CA ARG A 263 -14.24 0.08 -1.45
C ARG A 263 -13.21 -1.03 -1.43
N GLU A 264 -13.66 -2.28 -1.38
CA GLU A 264 -12.79 -3.46 -1.42
C GLU A 264 -11.96 -3.50 -2.70
N ASP A 265 -12.57 -3.31 -3.87
CA ASP A 265 -11.91 -3.29 -5.18
C ASP A 265 -10.83 -2.20 -5.26
N ALA A 266 -11.08 -1.03 -4.66
CA ALA A 266 -10.11 0.07 -4.62
C ALA A 266 -8.93 -0.20 -3.67
N ILE A 267 -9.19 -0.84 -2.52
CA ILE A 267 -8.18 -1.11 -1.49
C ILE A 267 -7.33 -2.33 -1.83
N HIS A 268 -7.92 -3.37 -2.44
CA HIS A 268 -7.27 -4.63 -2.75
C HIS A 268 -5.91 -4.49 -3.48
N PRO A 269 -5.76 -3.73 -4.58
CA PRO A 269 -4.47 -3.59 -5.26
C PRO A 269 -3.42 -2.90 -4.37
N ILE A 270 -3.83 -1.97 -3.51
CA ILE A 270 -2.92 -1.26 -2.60
C ILE A 270 -2.42 -2.21 -1.50
N VAL A 271 -3.32 -3.00 -0.92
CA VAL A 271 -2.96 -4.01 0.08
C VAL A 271 -2.03 -5.07 -0.52
N ALA A 272 -2.33 -5.55 -1.73
CA ALA A 272 -1.45 -6.48 -2.44
C ALA A 272 -0.05 -5.88 -2.68
N ARG A 273 0.02 -4.59 -3.01
CA ARG A 273 1.29 -3.86 -3.16
C ARG A 273 2.03 -3.72 -1.83
N ILE A 274 1.35 -3.36 -0.74
CA ILE A 274 1.95 -3.30 0.60
C ILE A 274 2.53 -4.65 0.99
N ASN A 275 1.77 -5.73 0.83
CA ASN A 275 2.22 -7.09 1.13
C ASN A 275 3.47 -7.46 0.33
N LYS A 276 3.52 -7.11 -0.97
CA LYS A 276 4.71 -7.31 -1.79
C LYS A 276 5.92 -6.52 -1.25
N LEU A 277 5.74 -5.23 -0.92
CA LEU A 277 6.83 -4.40 -0.38
C LEU A 277 7.34 -4.90 0.97
N VAL A 278 6.46 -5.41 1.82
CA VAL A 278 6.82 -6.05 3.10
C VAL A 278 7.62 -7.32 2.86
N MET A 279 7.20 -8.17 1.91
CA MET A 279 7.96 -9.36 1.52
C MET A 279 9.34 -9.01 0.95
N ASP A 280 9.43 -7.99 0.10
CA ASP A 280 10.70 -7.55 -0.50
C ASP A 280 11.65 -7.02 0.58
N ARG A 281 11.12 -6.26 1.55
CA ARG A 281 11.85 -5.78 2.74
C ARG A 281 12.38 -6.93 3.59
N ASP A 282 11.55 -7.92 3.88
CA ASP A 282 11.88 -9.02 4.80
C ASP A 282 12.84 -10.04 4.15
N LYS A 283 12.72 -10.26 2.84
CA LYS A 283 13.66 -11.08 2.07
C LYS A 283 15.00 -10.40 1.83
N GLY A 284 15.12 -9.10 2.09
CA GLY A 284 16.27 -8.29 1.68
C GLY A 284 16.45 -8.28 0.16
N TYR A 285 15.39 -8.57 -0.60
CA TYR A 285 15.42 -8.56 -2.06
C TYR A 285 15.29 -7.11 -2.51
N PHE A 286 16.44 -6.45 -2.60
CA PHE A 286 16.55 -5.23 -3.37
C PHE A 286 16.85 -5.69 -4.78
N PRO A 287 15.91 -5.55 -5.74
CA PRO A 287 16.27 -5.79 -7.13
C PRO A 287 17.49 -4.92 -7.39
N GLN A 288 18.64 -5.57 -7.59
CA GLN A 288 19.81 -4.86 -8.08
C GLN A 288 19.30 -4.12 -9.30
N PRO A 289 19.48 -2.79 -9.37
CA PRO A 289 18.95 -2.01 -10.49
C PRO A 289 19.35 -2.77 -11.74
N LEU A 290 18.33 -3.25 -12.49
CA LEU A 290 18.50 -4.08 -13.69
C LEU A 290 19.74 -3.55 -14.39
N ASP A 291 20.80 -4.36 -14.42
CA ASP A 291 22.10 -3.96 -14.92
C ASP A 291 21.87 -3.44 -16.33
N ALA A 292 21.70 -2.13 -16.47
CA ALA A 292 21.56 -1.45 -17.73
C ALA A 292 22.96 -1.39 -18.34
N SER A 293 23.67 -2.52 -18.40
CA SER A 293 25.08 -2.59 -18.76
C SER A 293 25.89 -1.45 -18.10
N PHE A 294 25.49 -1.04 -16.89
CA PHE A 294 26.18 0.00 -16.15
C PHE A 294 27.25 -0.71 -15.35
N ASP A 295 28.19 -1.23 -16.14
CA ASP A 295 29.38 -1.98 -15.80
C ASP A 295 30.00 -1.36 -14.54
N THR A 296 29.64 -1.88 -13.37
CA THR A 296 30.12 -1.38 -12.07
C THR A 296 31.59 -1.70 -11.91
N GLU A 297 32.08 -2.70 -12.65
CA GLU A 297 33.50 -2.92 -12.90
C GLU A 297 34.10 -1.72 -13.64
N THR A 298 33.45 -1.20 -14.69
CA THR A 298 33.86 0.09 -15.25
C THR A 298 33.64 1.28 -14.32
N MET A 299 32.67 1.35 -13.40
CA MET A 299 32.55 2.54 -12.55
C MET A 299 33.63 2.60 -11.47
N PHE A 300 34.09 1.46 -10.92
CA PHE A 300 35.30 1.41 -10.07
C PHE A 300 36.61 1.49 -10.89
N GLN A 301 36.59 1.16 -12.18
CA GLN A 301 37.72 1.40 -13.09
C GLN A 301 37.72 2.82 -13.72
N ARG A 302 36.57 3.52 -13.77
CA ARG A 302 36.36 4.85 -14.40
C ARG A 302 36.23 5.97 -13.37
N THR A 303 35.77 5.70 -12.13
CA THR A 303 36.12 6.57 -11.02
C THR A 303 37.58 6.29 -10.68
N PRO A 304 38.48 7.28 -10.76
CA PRO A 304 39.92 7.10 -10.61
C PRO A 304 40.34 6.87 -9.16
N MET A 305 39.68 5.96 -8.45
CA MET A 305 40.07 5.60 -7.08
C MET A 305 41.38 4.81 -7.04
N ALA A 306 41.76 4.18 -8.15
CA ALA A 306 43.05 3.55 -8.32
C ALA A 306 43.55 3.59 -9.77
N ILE A 307 43.21 4.62 -10.55
CA ILE A 307 44.05 4.92 -11.72
C ILE A 307 45.40 5.31 -11.13
N SER A 308 46.32 4.34 -11.14
CA SER A 308 47.72 4.55 -10.87
C SER A 308 48.10 5.85 -11.56
N THR A 309 48.39 6.88 -10.78
CA THR A 309 48.61 8.22 -11.35
C THR A 309 49.67 8.13 -12.44
N PRO A 310 49.66 9.00 -13.46
CA PRO A 310 50.57 8.88 -14.60
C PRO A 310 52.03 8.58 -14.18
N ARG A 311 52.48 9.21 -13.08
CA ARG A 311 53.79 8.98 -12.45
C ARG A 311 53.98 7.56 -11.89
N THR A 312 52.99 7.03 -11.16
CA THR A 312 53.02 5.65 -10.65
C THR A 312 52.95 4.63 -11.79
N ARG A 313 52.17 4.92 -12.84
CA ARG A 313 52.06 4.07 -14.01
C ARG A 313 53.39 4.02 -14.76
N GLN A 314 54.03 5.17 -14.96
CA GLN A 314 55.36 5.28 -15.56
C GLN A 314 56.39 4.50 -14.74
N LYS A 315 56.38 4.64 -13.41
CA LYS A 315 57.22 3.86 -12.50
C LYS A 315 57.03 2.34 -12.64
N LEU A 316 55.79 1.88 -12.75
CA LEU A 316 55.45 0.47 -12.91
C LEU A 316 55.85 -0.06 -14.31
N VAL A 317 55.68 0.77 -15.34
CA VAL A 317 56.18 0.48 -16.71
C VAL A 317 57.70 0.38 -16.69
N GLN A 318 58.40 1.34 -16.08
CA GLN A 318 59.85 1.32 -15.92
C GLN A 318 60.31 0.03 -15.25
N PHE A 319 59.66 -0.38 -14.15
CA PHE A 319 59.95 -1.65 -13.47
C PHE A 319 59.77 -2.87 -14.39
N LYS A 320 58.71 -2.90 -15.21
CA LYS A 320 58.47 -3.98 -16.17
C LYS A 320 59.47 -3.98 -17.33
N THR A 321 59.94 -2.82 -17.77
CA THR A 321 60.87 -2.69 -18.91
C THR A 321 62.33 -2.84 -18.50
N THR A 322 62.68 -2.58 -17.24
CA THR A 322 64.00 -2.92 -16.67
C THR A 322 64.14 -4.42 -16.57
N LYS A 323 64.51 -5.08 -17.67
CA LYS A 323 64.98 -6.47 -17.69
C LYS A 323 66.32 -6.55 -16.96
N ASN A 324 66.28 -6.62 -15.63
CA ASN A 324 67.43 -6.98 -14.79
C ASN A 324 67.74 -8.48 -14.88
N ALA A 325 67.75 -9.04 -16.08
CA ALA A 325 68.58 -10.22 -16.31
C ALA A 325 70.00 -9.67 -16.40
N GLN A 326 70.70 -9.60 -15.26
CA GLN A 326 72.15 -9.70 -15.31
C GLN A 326 72.39 -10.94 -16.17
N LYS A 327 72.90 -10.75 -17.39
CA LYS A 327 73.29 -11.87 -18.25
C LYS A 327 74.16 -12.73 -17.34
N LEU A 328 73.70 -13.95 -17.04
CA LEU A 328 74.49 -14.92 -16.29
C LEU A 328 75.87 -14.87 -16.93
N GLN A 329 76.88 -14.45 -16.18
CA GLN A 329 78.25 -14.52 -16.66
C GLN A 329 78.51 -16.01 -16.79
N LEU A 330 78.35 -16.53 -18.01
CA LEU A 330 78.83 -17.84 -18.39
C LEU A 330 80.34 -17.75 -18.22
N ASN A 331 80.83 -18.17 -17.05
CA ASN A 331 82.25 -18.45 -16.87
C ASN A 331 82.61 -19.41 -18.00
N GLY A 332 83.36 -18.90 -18.99
CA GLY A 332 83.72 -19.66 -20.17
C GLY A 332 84.25 -21.03 -19.74
N PHE A 333 83.74 -22.08 -20.36
CA PHE A 333 84.29 -23.42 -20.19
C PHE A 333 85.81 -23.32 -20.32
N ARG A 334 86.54 -23.67 -19.24
CA ARG A 334 88.00 -23.82 -19.35
C ARG A 334 88.25 -24.84 -20.46
N PRO A 335 89.03 -24.53 -21.50
CA PRO A 335 89.36 -25.52 -22.51
C PRO A 335 90.05 -26.69 -21.81
N ILE A 336 89.43 -27.85 -21.85
CA ILE A 336 90.11 -29.11 -21.55
C ILE A 336 91.14 -29.26 -22.69
N PRO A 337 92.45 -29.33 -22.41
CA PRO A 337 93.44 -29.60 -23.45
C PRO A 337 93.19 -31.01 -23.99
N MET A 338 92.58 -31.09 -25.18
CA MET A 338 92.37 -32.32 -25.91
C MET A 338 93.62 -32.67 -26.73
N ASP A 339 94.70 -33.04 -26.04
CA ASP A 339 95.78 -33.82 -26.66
C ASP A 339 95.36 -35.29 -26.66
N GLY A 340 94.71 -35.71 -27.74
CA GLY A 340 94.31 -37.10 -27.89
C GLY A 340 93.46 -37.33 -29.12
N LYS A 341 94.08 -37.80 -30.20
CA LYS A 341 93.44 -38.28 -31.43
C LYS A 341 92.45 -39.40 -31.10
N VAL A 342 91.18 -39.09 -30.87
CA VAL A 342 90.10 -40.09 -30.86
C VAL A 342 89.59 -40.23 -32.28
N LYS A 343 89.89 -41.37 -32.91
CA LYS A 343 89.33 -41.76 -34.21
C LYS A 343 87.80 -41.81 -34.10
N LEU A 344 87.13 -40.93 -34.83
CA LEU A 344 85.69 -41.02 -35.11
C LEU A 344 85.44 -42.29 -35.94
N VAL A 345 84.95 -43.33 -35.28
CA VAL A 345 84.33 -44.48 -35.95
C VAL A 345 82.89 -44.08 -36.25
N ILE A 346 82.60 -43.82 -37.52
CA ILE A 346 81.24 -43.58 -38.01
C ILE A 346 80.60 -44.96 -38.26
N PRO A 347 79.59 -45.39 -37.49
CA PRO A 347 78.85 -46.60 -37.83
C PRO A 347 78.04 -46.38 -39.11
N LYS A 348 78.20 -47.30 -40.07
CA LYS A 348 77.49 -47.30 -41.36
C LYS A 348 75.98 -47.30 -41.13
N LEU A 349 75.28 -46.37 -41.81
CA LEU A 349 73.82 -46.36 -41.94
C LEU A 349 73.36 -47.68 -42.58
N ALA A 350 72.60 -48.48 -41.82
CA ALA A 350 71.77 -49.53 -42.38
C ALA A 350 70.55 -48.87 -43.05
N GLN A 351 70.38 -49.13 -44.34
CA GLN A 351 69.17 -48.80 -45.10
C GLN A 351 68.12 -49.90 -44.89
N SER A 352 66.92 -49.54 -44.47
CA SER A 352 65.65 -50.24 -44.75
C SER A 352 64.52 -49.28 -44.36
N ARG A 353 63.66 -48.79 -45.25
CA ARG A 353 62.50 -49.50 -45.86
C ARG A 353 61.70 -50.31 -44.86
#